data_AF-A0A2P6C996-F1
#
_entry.id   AF-A0A2P6C996-F1
#
_cell.length_a   1.000
_cell.length_b   1.000
_cell.length_c   1.000
_cell.angle_alpha   90.00
_cell.angle_beta   90.00
_cell.angle_gamma   90.00
#
_symmetry.space_group_name_H-M   'P 1'
#
loop_
_entity.id
_entity.type
_entity.pdbx_description
1 polymer ?
#
loop_
_entity_poly.entity_id
_entity_poly.type
_entity_poly.pdbx_seq_one_letter_code
_entity_poly.pdbx_strand_id
1 'polypeptide(L)'
;MFYYYFIIAFQVFCVYHAYKNKNNFYWYFIIFFIPLLGCIIYLLTQVINKKDVSNITEELTTIINPSKKIKDLEKALEFSNTFQNKINLADGYAEIKDFKNAIIQYEEALDSNFKDEPYTLNKLIRCYFEIKNFDKVVEYSQKINLEKDFKDTIYFYGLALEQKGKFEEAEIELKKIDKRYSNYDERLEFSKFLIRRDKKAAAKEVLKEIISEIGAMSKVNSRKHRNVISEAEKILNAH
;
A
#
# COMPACT_ATOMS: atom_id res chain seq x y z
N MET A 1 -12.34 -4.67 47.06
CA MET A 1 -13.65 -5.34 47.04
C MET A 1 -14.09 -5.72 45.61
N PHE A 2 -14.09 -4.79 44.65
CA PHE A 2 -14.45 -5.06 43.24
C PHE A 2 -13.65 -6.18 42.54
N TYR A 3 -12.36 -6.33 42.83
CA TYR A 3 -11.50 -7.36 42.24
C TYR A 3 -11.96 -8.80 42.54
N TYR A 4 -12.45 -9.05 43.75
CA TYR A 4 -12.93 -10.39 44.15
C TYR A 4 -14.22 -10.77 43.43
N TYR A 5 -15.15 -9.82 43.27
CA TYR A 5 -16.38 -10.05 42.50
C TYR A 5 -16.09 -10.34 41.03
N PHE A 6 -15.09 -9.66 40.45
CA PHE A 6 -14.65 -9.93 39.08
C PHE A 6 -14.11 -11.36 38.92
N ILE A 7 -13.26 -11.83 39.84
CA ILE A 7 -12.73 -13.20 39.80
C ILE A 7 -13.85 -14.23 39.93
N ILE A 8 -14.81 -14.01 40.84
CA ILE A 8 -15.93 -14.94 41.03
C ILE A 8 -16.81 -15.00 39.78
N ALA A 9 -17.15 -13.85 39.19
CA ALA A 9 -17.91 -13.80 37.94
C ALA A 9 -17.17 -14.53 36.80
N PHE A 10 -15.84 -14.37 36.75
CA PHE A 10 -14.99 -15.01 35.76
C PHE A 10 -14.91 -16.55 35.94
N GLN A 11 -14.85 -17.03 37.18
CA GLN A 11 -14.92 -18.46 37.50
C GLN A 11 -16.28 -19.06 37.13
N VAL A 12 -17.38 -18.37 37.46
CA VAL A 12 -18.73 -18.82 37.11
C VAL A 12 -18.87 -18.96 35.60
N PHE A 13 -18.35 -18.00 34.83
CA PHE A 13 -18.32 -18.09 33.37
C PHE A 13 -17.54 -19.32 32.88
N CYS A 14 -16.33 -19.56 33.40
CA CYS A 14 -15.49 -20.69 32.98
C CYS A 14 -16.14 -22.05 33.31
N VAL A 15 -16.71 -22.18 34.52
CA VAL A 15 -17.42 -23.38 34.96
C VAL A 15 -18.67 -23.62 34.12
N TYR A 16 -19.46 -22.57 33.85
CA TYR A 16 -20.63 -22.67 32.99
C TYR A 16 -20.26 -23.13 31.57
N HIS A 17 -19.20 -22.55 30.99
CA HIS A 17 -18.70 -22.99 29.69
C HIS A 17 -18.22 -24.44 29.72
N ALA A 18 -17.58 -24.89 30.80
CA ALA A 18 -17.10 -26.26 30.94
C ALA A 18 -18.25 -27.26 31.01
N TYR A 19 -19.32 -26.87 31.71
CA TYR A 19 -20.55 -27.64 31.80
C TYR A 19 -21.26 -27.75 30.46
N LYS A 20 -21.48 -26.62 29.79
CA LYS A 20 -22.18 -26.57 28.50
C LYS A 20 -21.47 -27.40 27.42
N ASN A 21 -20.13 -27.39 27.41
CA ASN A 21 -19.34 -28.10 26.40
C ASN A 21 -18.90 -29.52 26.82
N LYS A 22 -19.41 -30.02 27.96
CA LYS A 22 -19.06 -31.36 28.50
C LYS A 22 -17.55 -31.60 28.60
N ASN A 23 -16.81 -30.57 29.01
CA ASN A 23 -15.37 -30.64 29.18
C ASN A 23 -14.99 -31.58 30.33
N ASN A 24 -13.76 -32.10 30.27
CA ASN A 24 -13.25 -33.06 31.23
C ASN A 24 -13.38 -32.57 32.68
N PHE A 25 -13.75 -33.49 33.58
CA PHE A 25 -14.08 -33.19 34.97
C PHE A 25 -12.92 -32.54 35.77
N TYR A 26 -11.67 -32.76 35.38
CA TYR A 26 -10.52 -32.15 36.04
C TYR A 26 -10.49 -30.61 35.92
N TRP A 27 -11.14 -30.02 34.90
CA TRP A 27 -11.17 -28.56 34.73
C TRP A 27 -11.92 -27.83 35.85
N TYR A 28 -12.97 -28.44 36.38
CA TYR A 28 -13.73 -27.88 37.51
C TYR A 28 -12.83 -27.74 38.74
N PHE A 29 -11.95 -28.72 38.99
CA PHE A 29 -10.97 -28.66 40.08
C PHE A 29 -9.90 -27.59 39.84
N ILE A 30 -9.36 -27.50 38.61
CA ILE A 30 -8.34 -26.49 38.28
C ILE A 30 -8.91 -25.07 38.43
N ILE A 31 -10.13 -24.82 37.97
CA ILE A 31 -10.80 -23.51 38.08
C ILE A 31 -11.14 -23.17 39.53
N PHE A 32 -11.51 -24.16 40.34
CA PHE A 32 -11.89 -23.94 41.74
C PHE A 32 -10.67 -23.69 42.66
N PHE A 33 -9.64 -24.53 42.57
CA PHE A 33 -8.46 -24.45 43.44
C PHE A 33 -7.40 -23.45 42.98
N ILE A 34 -7.42 -23.07 41.70
CA ILE A 34 -6.51 -22.08 41.13
C ILE A 34 -7.36 -21.01 40.41
N PRO A 35 -8.03 -20.09 41.13
CA PRO A 35 -9.07 -19.23 40.56
C PRO A 35 -8.67 -18.46 39.29
N LEU A 36 -7.73 -17.52 39.40
CA LEU A 36 -7.39 -16.64 38.28
C LEU A 36 -6.60 -17.38 37.19
N LEU A 37 -5.54 -18.09 37.58
CA LEU A 37 -4.67 -18.82 36.64
C LEU A 37 -5.39 -20.00 35.98
N GLY A 38 -6.20 -20.75 36.72
CA GLY A 38 -6.99 -21.85 36.19
C GLY A 38 -8.04 -21.40 35.19
N CYS A 39 -8.71 -20.25 35.43
CA CYS A 39 -9.60 -19.65 34.45
C CYS A 39 -8.86 -19.22 33.17
N ILE A 40 -7.70 -18.58 33.29
CA ILE A 40 -6.90 -18.15 32.12
C ILE A 40 -6.47 -19.36 31.29
N ILE A 41 -5.94 -20.41 31.93
CA ILE A 41 -5.50 -21.63 31.25
C ILE A 41 -6.69 -22.35 30.58
N TYR A 42 -7.84 -22.41 31.27
CA TYR A 42 -9.06 -22.99 30.72
C TYR A 42 -9.55 -22.23 29.48
N LEU A 43 -9.58 -20.89 29.52
CA LEU A 43 -9.96 -20.09 28.36
C LEU A 43 -9.04 -20.33 27.15
N LEU A 44 -7.72 -20.32 27.37
CA LEU A 44 -6.74 -20.51 26.31
C LEU A 44 -6.81 -21.90 25.65
N THR A 45 -7.23 -22.93 26.39
CA THR A 45 -7.18 -24.31 25.91
C THR A 45 -8.52 -24.87 25.47
N GLN A 46 -9.62 -24.42 26.09
CA GLN A 46 -10.97 -25.00 25.89
C GLN A 46 -11.97 -24.03 25.27
N VAL A 47 -11.74 -22.72 25.38
CA VAL A 47 -12.64 -21.70 24.81
C VAL A 47 -12.07 -21.14 23.52
N ILE A 48 -10.77 -20.87 23.50
CA ILE A 48 -10.04 -20.46 22.30
C ILE A 48 -9.79 -21.72 21.46
N ASN A 49 -10.52 -21.85 20.36
CA ASN A 49 -10.43 -23.00 19.48
C ASN A 49 -9.14 -22.94 18.64
N LYS A 50 -8.43 -24.06 18.47
CA LYS A 50 -7.21 -24.12 17.63
C LYS A 50 -7.48 -23.68 16.18
N LYS A 51 -8.72 -23.85 15.69
CA LYS A 51 -9.16 -23.39 14.36
C LYS A 51 -9.29 -21.87 14.26
N ASP A 52 -9.75 -21.21 15.33
CA ASP A 52 -9.81 -19.74 15.37
C ASP A 52 -8.40 -19.17 15.43
N VAL A 53 -7.50 -19.79 16.20
CA VAL A 53 -6.09 -19.42 16.24
C VAL A 53 -5.40 -19.64 14.89
N SER A 54 -5.65 -20.76 14.19
CA SER A 54 -5.03 -20.99 12.87
C SER A 54 -5.47 -19.94 11.84
N ASN A 55 -6.77 -19.61 11.80
CA ASN A 55 -7.30 -18.61 10.87
C ASN A 55 -6.79 -17.19 11.20
N ILE A 56 -6.74 -16.85 12.50
CA ILE A 56 -6.17 -15.57 12.96
C ILE A 56 -4.66 -15.50 12.68
N THR A 57 -3.92 -16.59 12.82
CA THR A 57 -2.49 -16.62 12.48
C THR A 57 -2.24 -16.54 10.98
N GLU A 58 -3.09 -17.08 10.12
CA GLU A 58 -2.92 -16.94 8.67
C GLU A 58 -3.13 -15.49 8.20
N GLU A 59 -4.17 -14.82 8.72
CA GLU A 59 -4.46 -13.42 8.42
C GLU A 59 -3.45 -12.45 9.06
N LEU A 60 -2.89 -12.79 10.23
CA LEU A 60 -1.81 -12.01 10.88
C LEU A 60 -0.42 -12.31 10.31
N THR A 61 -0.15 -13.53 9.80
CA THR A 61 1.19 -13.88 9.29
C THR A 61 1.49 -13.26 7.93
N THR A 62 0.48 -12.89 7.14
CA THR A 62 0.69 -12.13 5.89
C THR A 62 1.18 -10.70 6.17
N ILE A 63 0.78 -10.10 7.29
CA ILE A 63 1.23 -8.77 7.73
C ILE A 63 2.58 -8.85 8.46
N ILE A 64 2.83 -9.95 9.20
CA ILE A 64 4.00 -10.09 10.09
C ILE A 64 5.17 -10.84 9.44
N ASN A 65 4.94 -11.64 8.40
CA ASN A 65 6.00 -12.36 7.70
C ASN A 65 5.85 -12.26 6.17
N PRO A 66 6.32 -11.15 5.58
CA PRO A 66 6.33 -10.99 4.13
C PRO A 66 7.05 -12.13 3.40
N SER A 67 8.01 -12.79 4.04
CA SER A 67 8.73 -13.93 3.46
C SER A 67 7.85 -15.18 3.30
N LYS A 68 6.81 -15.37 4.12
CA LYS A 68 5.88 -16.50 3.96
C LYS A 68 4.97 -16.28 2.74
N LYS A 69 4.40 -15.08 2.61
CA LYS A 69 3.54 -14.71 1.48
C LYS A 69 4.27 -14.92 0.14
N ILE A 70 5.51 -14.44 0.03
CA ILE A 70 6.33 -14.66 -1.17
C ILE A 70 6.53 -16.15 -1.46
N LYS A 71 6.91 -16.96 -0.46
CA LYS A 71 7.09 -18.41 -0.63
C LYS A 71 5.83 -19.13 -1.09
N ASP A 72 4.67 -18.72 -0.60
CA ASP A 72 3.40 -19.31 -1.00
C ASP A 72 3.04 -18.94 -2.45
N LEU A 73 3.37 -17.71 -2.88
CA LEU A 73 3.22 -17.24 -4.26
C LEU A 73 4.21 -17.95 -5.22
N GLU A 74 5.46 -18.14 -4.80
CA GLU A 74 6.47 -18.91 -5.55
C GLU A 74 5.97 -20.34 -5.80
N LYS A 75 5.49 -21.03 -4.75
CA LYS A 75 4.90 -22.37 -4.88
C LYS A 75 3.68 -22.40 -5.80
N ALA A 76 2.82 -21.38 -5.74
CA ALA A 76 1.65 -21.29 -6.61
C ALA A 76 2.06 -21.16 -8.09
N LEU A 77 3.12 -20.38 -8.37
CA LEU A 77 3.69 -20.25 -9.71
C LEU A 77 4.38 -21.54 -10.18
N GLU A 78 5.13 -22.21 -9.31
CA GLU A 78 5.74 -23.53 -9.59
C GLU A 78 4.69 -24.58 -9.93
N PHE A 79 3.57 -24.61 -9.18
CA PHE A 79 2.47 -25.52 -9.44
C PHE A 79 1.76 -25.20 -10.76
N SER A 80 1.62 -23.92 -11.10
CA SER A 80 0.94 -23.48 -12.31
C SER A 80 1.52 -22.18 -12.85
N ASN A 81 2.26 -22.30 -13.97
CA ASN A 81 2.93 -21.18 -14.63
C ASN A 81 1.95 -20.36 -15.48
N THR A 82 1.09 -19.58 -14.83
CA THR A 82 0.07 -18.75 -15.48
C THR A 82 0.41 -17.27 -15.41
N PHE A 83 -0.16 -16.48 -16.32
CA PHE A 83 -0.10 -15.02 -16.29
C PHE A 83 -0.45 -14.48 -14.89
N GLN A 84 -1.60 -14.87 -14.34
CA GLN A 84 -2.06 -14.38 -13.05
C GLN A 84 -1.11 -14.74 -11.89
N ASN A 85 -0.54 -15.95 -11.88
CA ASN A 85 0.39 -16.34 -10.82
C ASN A 85 1.69 -15.53 -10.87
N LYS A 86 2.19 -15.21 -12.07
CA LYS A 86 3.34 -14.29 -12.23
C LYS A 86 3.01 -12.89 -11.72
N ILE A 87 1.85 -12.34 -12.08
CA ILE A 87 1.39 -11.04 -11.58
C ILE A 87 1.28 -11.03 -10.05
N ASN A 88 0.70 -12.07 -9.46
CA ASN A 88 0.54 -12.16 -8.01
C ASN A 88 1.90 -12.21 -7.30
N LEU A 89 2.86 -12.98 -7.81
CA LEU A 89 4.21 -13.04 -7.27
C LEU A 89 4.92 -11.68 -7.41
N ALA A 90 4.81 -11.05 -8.58
CA ALA A 90 5.36 -9.72 -8.83
C ALA A 90 4.79 -8.65 -7.89
N ASP A 91 3.46 -8.63 -7.70
CA ASP A 91 2.77 -7.76 -6.76
C ASP A 91 3.29 -7.99 -5.33
N GLY A 92 3.47 -9.26 -4.92
CA GLY A 92 4.06 -9.61 -3.64
C GLY A 92 5.46 -9.03 -3.45
N TYR A 93 6.34 -9.17 -4.45
CA TYR A 93 7.68 -8.57 -4.40
C TYR A 93 7.63 -7.04 -4.35
N ALA A 94 6.73 -6.41 -5.12
CA ALA A 94 6.55 -4.97 -5.13
C ALA A 94 6.07 -4.42 -3.76
N GLU A 95 5.17 -5.14 -3.08
CA GLU A 95 4.70 -4.78 -1.73
C GLU A 95 5.85 -4.72 -0.71
N ILE A 96 6.84 -5.60 -0.82
CA ILE A 96 8.04 -5.60 0.03
C ILE A 96 9.16 -4.71 -0.49
N LYS A 97 8.89 -3.92 -1.54
CA LYS A 97 9.83 -3.05 -2.25
C LYS A 97 11.01 -3.78 -2.90
N ASP A 98 10.88 -5.08 -3.14
CA ASP A 98 11.81 -5.85 -3.95
C ASP A 98 11.47 -5.67 -5.44
N PHE A 99 11.65 -4.45 -5.92
CA PHE A 99 11.25 -4.06 -7.27
C PHE A 99 12.03 -4.82 -8.35
N LYS A 100 13.25 -5.29 -8.06
CA LYS A 100 14.05 -6.05 -9.03
C LYS A 100 13.42 -7.40 -9.34
N ASN A 101 13.02 -8.15 -8.30
CA ASN A 101 12.33 -9.42 -8.51
C ASN A 101 10.91 -9.22 -9.06
N ALA A 102 10.21 -8.16 -8.63
CA ALA A 102 8.91 -7.80 -9.20
C ALA A 102 8.98 -7.57 -10.72
N ILE A 103 9.99 -6.82 -11.18
CA ILE A 103 10.23 -6.55 -12.61
C ILE A 103 10.37 -7.85 -13.41
N ILE A 104 11.20 -8.79 -12.94
CA ILE A 104 11.40 -10.08 -13.62
C ILE A 104 10.07 -10.78 -13.86
N GLN A 105 9.25 -10.89 -12.80
CA GLN A 105 7.98 -11.59 -12.87
C GLN A 105 6.92 -10.86 -13.72
N TYR A 106 6.87 -9.52 -13.67
CA TYR A 106 6.01 -8.75 -14.57
C TYR A 106 6.44 -8.87 -16.04
N GLU A 107 7.74 -8.81 -16.35
CA GLU A 107 8.24 -8.97 -17.72
C GLU A 107 7.95 -10.37 -18.26
N GLU A 108 8.14 -11.40 -17.44
CA GLU A 108 7.76 -12.77 -17.80
C GLU A 108 6.25 -12.93 -17.99
N ALA A 109 5.42 -12.17 -17.27
CA ALA A 109 3.97 -12.19 -17.44
C ALA A 109 3.56 -11.53 -18.75
N LEU A 110 4.22 -10.43 -19.11
CA LEU A 110 4.00 -9.72 -20.38
C LEU A 110 4.59 -10.45 -21.59
N ASP A 111 5.21 -11.62 -21.44
CA ASP A 111 5.69 -12.37 -22.58
C ASP A 111 4.53 -12.98 -23.41
N SER A 112 4.78 -13.17 -24.71
CA SER A 112 3.86 -13.78 -25.66
C SER A 112 2.51 -13.05 -25.82
N ASN A 113 1.42 -13.58 -25.26
CA ASN A 113 0.04 -13.14 -25.57
C ASN A 113 -0.41 -11.89 -24.79
N PHE A 114 0.38 -11.43 -23.82
CA PHE A 114 0.01 -10.34 -22.92
C PHE A 114 0.93 -9.12 -23.03
N LYS A 115 1.71 -8.98 -24.12
CA LYS A 115 2.72 -7.92 -24.31
C LYS A 115 2.21 -6.51 -24.09
N ASP A 116 0.95 -6.27 -24.45
CA ASP A 116 0.32 -4.96 -24.40
C ASP A 116 -0.74 -4.87 -23.29
N GLU A 117 -0.67 -5.74 -22.27
CA GLU A 117 -1.62 -5.72 -21.16
C GLU A 117 -1.43 -4.44 -20.32
N PRO A 118 -2.39 -3.50 -20.35
CA PRO A 118 -2.19 -2.14 -19.85
C PRO A 118 -1.94 -2.07 -18.35
N TYR A 119 -2.62 -2.89 -17.54
CA TYR A 119 -2.53 -2.83 -16.08
C TYR A 119 -1.18 -3.33 -15.56
N THR A 120 -0.64 -4.38 -16.18
CA THR A 120 0.66 -4.95 -15.85
C THR A 120 1.78 -4.02 -16.30
N LEU A 121 1.68 -3.44 -17.51
CA LEU A 121 2.62 -2.42 -17.98
C LEU A 121 2.68 -1.23 -17.01
N ASN A 122 1.52 -0.77 -16.52
CA ASN A 122 1.44 0.29 -15.52
C ASN A 122 2.19 -0.06 -14.22
N LYS A 123 2.04 -1.29 -13.71
CA LYS A 123 2.77 -1.76 -12.50
C LYS A 123 4.27 -1.87 -12.76
N LEU A 124 4.66 -2.39 -13.92
CA LEU A 124 6.04 -2.53 -14.35
C LEU A 124 6.75 -1.18 -14.47
N ILE A 125 6.09 -0.16 -15.04
CA ILE A 125 6.59 1.22 -15.13
C ILE A 125 6.92 1.77 -13.74
N ARG A 126 6.04 1.58 -12.76
CA ARG A 126 6.26 2.04 -11.38
C ARG A 126 7.49 1.37 -10.77
N CYS A 127 7.65 0.06 -10.94
CA CYS A 127 8.82 -0.66 -10.44
C CYS A 127 10.12 -0.16 -11.11
N TYR A 128 10.09 0.09 -12.42
CA TYR A 128 11.24 0.65 -13.13
C TYR A 128 11.61 2.06 -12.67
N PHE A 129 10.61 2.88 -12.34
CA PHE A 129 10.83 4.20 -11.78
C PHE A 129 11.52 4.13 -10.42
N GLU A 130 11.09 3.23 -9.53
CA GLU A 130 11.67 3.05 -8.20
C GLU A 130 13.15 2.63 -8.26
N ILE A 131 13.52 1.78 -9.22
CA ILE A 131 14.93 1.40 -9.44
C ILE A 131 15.71 2.41 -10.31
N LYS A 132 15.10 3.55 -10.64
CA LYS A 132 15.67 4.65 -11.44
C LYS A 132 16.10 4.24 -12.86
N ASN A 133 15.46 3.20 -13.41
CA ASN A 133 15.66 2.82 -14.81
C ASN A 133 14.71 3.64 -15.71
N PHE A 134 15.07 4.91 -15.91
CA PHE A 134 14.23 5.86 -16.66
C PHE A 134 14.10 5.52 -18.14
N ASP A 135 15.07 4.80 -18.72
CA ASP A 135 14.98 4.29 -20.09
C ASP A 135 13.78 3.35 -20.26
N LYS A 136 13.65 2.38 -19.34
CA LYS A 136 12.52 1.45 -19.35
C LYS A 136 11.20 2.12 -19.02
N VAL A 137 11.18 3.10 -18.09
CA VAL A 137 9.98 3.90 -17.83
C VAL A 137 9.48 4.54 -19.12
N VAL A 138 10.34 5.25 -19.85
CA VAL A 138 9.98 5.90 -21.12
C VAL A 138 9.51 4.87 -22.15
N GLU A 139 10.25 3.76 -22.32
CA GLU A 139 9.90 2.70 -23.28
C GLU A 139 8.50 2.11 -23.05
N TYR A 140 8.19 1.72 -21.80
CA TYR A 140 6.92 1.08 -21.49
C TYR A 140 5.76 2.07 -21.38
N SER A 141 6.01 3.31 -20.93
CA SER A 141 4.99 4.37 -20.89
C SER A 141 4.43 4.70 -22.27
N GLN A 142 5.23 4.57 -23.33
CA GLN A 142 4.79 4.80 -24.71
C GLN A 142 3.90 3.69 -25.28
N LYS A 143 3.84 2.51 -24.65
CA LYS A 143 3.03 1.36 -25.10
C LYS A 143 1.57 1.43 -24.63
N ILE A 144 1.25 2.31 -23.68
CA ILE A 144 -0.07 2.40 -23.06
C ILE A 144 -0.66 3.80 -23.15
N ASN A 145 -1.98 3.89 -23.23
CA ASN A 145 -2.69 5.18 -23.19
C ASN A 145 -2.84 5.66 -21.73
N LEU A 146 -1.82 6.35 -21.23
CA LEU A 146 -1.79 6.84 -19.85
C LEU A 146 -2.93 7.80 -19.51
N GLU A 147 -3.33 8.67 -20.44
CA GLU A 147 -4.37 9.68 -20.17
C GLU A 147 -5.74 9.06 -19.92
N LYS A 148 -6.05 7.97 -20.64
CA LYS A 148 -7.32 7.27 -20.53
C LYS A 148 -7.34 6.37 -19.29
N ASP A 149 -6.28 5.60 -19.08
CA ASP A 149 -6.31 4.44 -18.18
C ASP A 149 -5.48 4.62 -16.90
N PHE A 150 -4.37 5.39 -16.93
CA PHE A 150 -3.42 5.49 -15.81
C PHE A 150 -2.83 6.89 -15.62
N LYS A 151 -3.69 7.85 -15.25
CA LYS A 151 -3.31 9.26 -15.10
C LYS A 151 -2.15 9.47 -14.11
N ASP A 152 -2.12 8.72 -13.02
CA ASP A 152 -1.04 8.79 -12.02
C ASP A 152 0.33 8.43 -12.61
N THR A 153 0.36 7.61 -13.67
CA THR A 153 1.61 7.14 -14.28
C THR A 153 2.20 8.15 -15.26
N ILE A 154 1.41 9.15 -15.68
CA ILE A 154 1.91 10.32 -16.42
C ILE A 154 2.98 11.05 -15.58
N TYR A 155 2.81 11.11 -14.27
CA TYR A 155 3.79 11.72 -13.37
C TYR A 155 5.15 11.01 -13.45
N PHE A 156 5.19 9.68 -13.34
CA PHE A 156 6.42 8.90 -13.46
C PHE A 156 7.06 9.04 -14.85
N TYR A 157 6.24 9.06 -15.90
CA TYR A 157 6.72 9.24 -17.28
C TYR A 157 7.37 10.61 -17.48
N GLY A 158 6.68 11.68 -17.06
CA GLY A 158 7.19 13.05 -17.15
C GLY A 158 8.50 13.26 -16.37
N LEU A 159 8.59 12.71 -15.15
CA LEU A 159 9.83 12.76 -14.38
C LEU A 159 10.96 11.95 -15.02
N ALA A 160 10.66 10.77 -15.58
CA ALA A 160 11.66 9.99 -16.29
C ALA A 160 12.19 10.74 -17.52
N LEU A 161 11.31 11.40 -18.28
CA LEU A 161 11.70 12.27 -19.41
C LEU A 161 12.64 13.40 -18.96
N GLU A 162 12.37 14.04 -17.82
CA GLU A 162 13.26 15.05 -17.24
C GLU A 162 14.65 14.46 -16.95
N GLN A 163 14.71 13.30 -16.31
CA GLN A 163 15.98 12.62 -16.00
C GLN A 163 16.74 12.20 -17.27
N LYS A 164 16.02 11.94 -18.36
CA LYS A 164 16.59 11.67 -19.69
C LYS A 164 16.98 12.95 -20.45
N GLY A 165 16.78 14.14 -19.87
CA GLY A 165 17.08 15.43 -20.49
C GLY A 165 16.09 15.87 -21.57
N LYS A 166 14.95 15.19 -21.70
CA LYS A 166 13.88 15.49 -22.66
C LYS A 166 12.89 16.48 -22.04
N PHE A 167 13.37 17.70 -21.78
CA PHE A 167 12.64 18.67 -20.95
C PHE A 167 11.33 19.15 -21.56
N GLU A 168 11.28 19.34 -22.87
CA GLU A 168 10.07 19.78 -23.57
C GLU A 168 8.97 18.71 -23.51
N GLU A 169 9.34 17.44 -23.77
CA GLU A 169 8.42 16.30 -23.63
C GLU A 169 7.97 16.15 -22.17
N ALA A 170 8.90 16.26 -21.21
CA ALA A 170 8.60 16.18 -19.78
C ALA A 170 7.57 17.23 -19.36
N GLU A 171 7.71 18.47 -19.82
CA GLU A 171 6.77 19.54 -19.51
C GLU A 171 5.37 19.28 -20.09
N ILE A 172 5.31 18.80 -21.34
CA ILE A 172 4.04 18.46 -21.99
C ILE A 172 3.30 17.39 -21.17
N GLU A 173 4.00 16.33 -20.76
CA GLU A 173 3.40 15.24 -19.99
C GLU A 173 3.04 15.68 -18.57
N LEU A 174 3.96 16.32 -17.84
CA LEU A 174 3.69 16.78 -16.48
C LEU A 174 2.56 17.81 -16.45
N LYS A 175 2.42 18.67 -17.46
CA LYS A 175 1.29 19.61 -17.53
C LYS A 175 -0.07 18.91 -17.55
N LYS A 176 -0.17 17.67 -18.03
CA LYS A 176 -1.43 16.91 -18.01
C LYS A 176 -1.88 16.51 -16.60
N ILE A 177 -0.97 16.55 -15.63
CA ILE A 177 -1.28 16.30 -14.21
C ILE A 177 -1.85 17.54 -13.52
N ASP A 178 -1.69 18.73 -14.13
CA ASP A 178 -2.21 20.01 -13.66
C ASP A 178 -3.72 20.14 -13.89
N LYS A 179 -4.47 19.49 -12.99
CA LYS A 179 -5.92 19.43 -13.00
C LYS A 179 -6.46 20.00 -11.71
N ARG A 180 -7.28 21.05 -11.83
CA ARG A 180 -7.95 21.71 -10.70
C ARG A 180 -8.65 20.71 -9.79
N TYR A 181 -8.54 20.95 -8.49
CA TYR A 181 -9.09 20.11 -7.42
C TYR A 181 -8.58 18.66 -7.36
N SER A 182 -7.42 18.37 -7.95
CA SER A 182 -6.81 17.03 -7.95
C SER A 182 -5.28 17.08 -7.98
N ASN A 183 -4.64 15.94 -7.72
CA ASN A 183 -3.20 15.72 -7.92
C ASN A 183 -2.29 16.75 -7.25
N TYR A 184 -2.59 17.16 -6.01
CA TYR A 184 -1.88 18.28 -5.38
C TYR A 184 -0.40 18.01 -5.17
N ASP A 185 -0.04 16.79 -4.77
CA ASP A 185 1.36 16.38 -4.60
C ASP A 185 2.10 16.39 -5.95
N GLU A 186 1.47 15.86 -7.01
CA GLU A 186 2.05 15.84 -8.35
C GLU A 186 2.14 17.25 -8.96
N ARG A 187 1.15 18.11 -8.74
CA ARG A 187 1.14 19.52 -9.18
C ARG A 187 2.21 20.35 -8.47
N LEU A 188 2.47 20.05 -7.20
CA LEU A 188 3.59 20.64 -6.46
C LEU A 188 4.93 20.24 -7.11
N GLU A 189 5.09 18.97 -7.47
CA GLU A 189 6.30 18.51 -8.18
C GLU A 189 6.42 19.09 -9.59
N PHE A 190 5.31 19.27 -10.32
CA PHE A 190 5.30 20.01 -11.59
C PHE A 190 5.75 21.47 -11.41
N SER A 191 5.32 22.12 -10.34
CA SER A 191 5.77 23.48 -10.01
C SER A 191 7.28 23.52 -9.75
N LYS A 192 7.83 22.53 -9.03
CA LYS A 192 9.28 22.39 -8.82
C LYS A 192 10.03 22.14 -10.13
N PHE A 193 9.48 21.31 -11.02
CA PHE A 193 10.01 21.12 -12.37
C PHE A 193 10.10 22.45 -13.13
N LEU A 194 9.02 23.23 -13.15
CA LEU A 194 9.00 24.54 -13.81
C LEU A 194 10.08 25.48 -13.25
N ILE A 195 10.31 25.48 -11.94
CA ILE A 195 11.39 26.26 -11.31
C ILE A 195 12.77 25.80 -11.78
N ARG A 196 13.02 24.48 -11.83
CA ARG A 196 14.28 23.92 -12.37
C ARG A 196 14.50 24.30 -13.83
N ARG A 197 13.42 24.59 -14.58
CA ARG A 197 13.44 25.08 -15.96
C ARG A 197 13.40 26.61 -16.10
N ASP A 198 13.60 27.34 -15.00
CA ASP A 198 13.56 28.81 -14.90
C ASP A 198 12.21 29.44 -15.32
N LYS A 199 11.13 28.64 -15.35
CA LYS A 199 9.75 29.06 -15.63
C LYS A 199 9.04 29.50 -14.35
N LYS A 200 9.68 30.37 -13.56
CA LYS A 200 9.23 30.76 -12.22
C LYS A 200 7.83 31.38 -12.22
N ALA A 201 7.49 32.20 -13.20
CA ALA A 201 6.16 32.81 -13.29
C ALA A 201 5.05 31.75 -13.41
N ALA A 202 5.23 30.78 -14.31
CA ALA A 202 4.27 29.67 -14.48
C ALA A 202 4.18 28.81 -13.21
N ALA A 203 5.31 28.52 -12.57
CA ALA A 203 5.33 27.79 -11.31
C ALA A 203 4.51 28.51 -10.21
N LYS A 204 4.66 29.84 -10.08
CA LYS A 204 3.92 30.61 -9.08
C LYS A 204 2.41 30.55 -9.30
N GLU A 205 1.95 30.54 -10.55
CA GLU A 205 0.52 30.43 -10.84
C GLU A 205 -0.03 29.09 -10.38
N VAL A 206 0.63 27.97 -10.70
CA VAL A 206 0.23 26.64 -10.25
C VAL A 206 0.22 26.55 -8.71
N LEU A 207 1.26 27.08 -8.04
CA LEU A 207 1.33 27.07 -6.56
C LEU A 207 0.20 27.88 -5.91
N LYS A 208 -0.15 29.05 -6.46
CA LYS A 208 -1.27 29.86 -5.97
C LYS A 208 -2.60 29.14 -6.16
N GLU A 209 -2.80 28.48 -7.29
CA GLU A 209 -4.00 27.67 -7.53
C GLU A 209 -4.11 26.54 -6.50
N ILE A 210 -3.04 25.78 -6.28
CA ILE A 210 -2.99 24.72 -5.26
C ILE A 210 -3.40 25.26 -3.88
N ILE A 211 -2.79 26.37 -3.43
CA ILE A 211 -3.08 26.96 -2.12
C ILE A 211 -4.53 27.44 -2.03
N SER A 212 -5.02 28.11 -3.07
CA SER A 212 -6.39 28.62 -3.13
C SER A 212 -7.42 27.48 -3.09
N GLU A 213 -7.21 26.43 -3.89
CA GLU A 213 -8.12 25.28 -3.98
C GLU A 213 -8.18 24.50 -2.66
N ILE A 214 -7.02 24.22 -2.04
CA ILE A 214 -6.98 23.53 -0.74
C ILE A 214 -7.54 24.43 0.38
N GLY A 215 -7.30 25.74 0.31
CA GLY A 215 -7.84 26.72 1.27
C GLY A 215 -9.36 26.85 1.22
N ALA A 216 -9.97 26.65 0.05
CA ALA A 216 -11.43 26.65 -0.13
C ALA A 216 -12.13 25.39 0.40
N MET A 217 -11.37 24.33 0.76
CA MET A 217 -11.95 23.09 1.29
C MET A 217 -12.41 23.21 2.74
N SER A 218 -13.19 22.21 3.19
CA SER A 218 -13.43 22.01 4.62
C SER A 218 -12.12 21.83 5.39
N LYS A 219 -12.08 22.27 6.65
CA LYS A 219 -10.89 22.15 7.52
C LYS A 219 -10.36 20.71 7.59
N VAL A 220 -11.25 19.71 7.55
CA VAL A 220 -10.87 18.29 7.61
C VAL A 220 -10.15 17.86 6.33
N ASN A 221 -10.64 18.28 5.16
CA ASN A 221 -10.02 17.92 3.88
C ASN A 221 -8.73 18.71 3.64
N SER A 222 -8.72 20.01 3.94
CA SER A 222 -7.53 20.86 3.84
C SER A 222 -6.37 20.32 4.68
N ARG A 223 -6.65 19.79 5.89
CA ARG A 223 -5.64 19.15 6.76
C ARG A 223 -4.90 17.98 6.09
N LYS A 224 -5.54 17.24 5.17
CA LYS A 224 -4.91 16.12 4.46
C LYS A 224 -3.78 16.58 3.54
N HIS A 225 -3.83 17.83 3.07
CA HIS A 225 -2.86 18.42 2.15
C HIS A 225 -1.99 19.50 2.82
N ARG A 226 -1.87 19.47 4.15
CA ARG A 226 -1.11 20.49 4.91
C ARG A 226 0.36 20.57 4.47
N ASN A 227 0.97 19.42 4.18
CA ASN A 227 2.36 19.36 3.71
C ASN A 227 2.51 20.04 2.35
N VAL A 228 1.56 19.82 1.43
CA VAL A 228 1.56 20.46 0.12
C VAL A 228 1.45 21.98 0.25
N ILE A 229 0.52 22.48 1.08
CA ILE A 229 0.40 23.93 1.34
C ILE A 229 1.71 24.48 1.88
N SER A 230 2.26 23.84 2.93
CA SER A 230 3.48 24.32 3.59
C SER A 230 4.66 24.42 2.62
N GLU A 231 4.84 23.43 1.74
CA GLU A 231 5.93 23.44 0.77
C GLU A 231 5.65 24.44 -0.37
N ALA A 232 4.40 24.56 -0.82
CA ALA A 232 4.00 25.53 -1.82
C ALA A 232 4.25 26.97 -1.36
N GLU A 233 3.84 27.33 -0.14
CA GLU A 233 4.08 28.64 0.47
C GLU A 233 5.57 28.93 0.61
N LYS A 234 6.35 27.95 1.06
CA LYS A 234 7.81 28.08 1.18
C LYS A 234 8.46 28.39 -0.18
N ILE A 235 8.05 27.69 -1.23
CA ILE A 235 8.56 27.92 -2.59
C ILE A 235 8.15 29.30 -3.10
N LEU A 236 6.89 29.71 -2.90
CA LEU A 236 6.40 31.04 -3.30
C LEU A 236 7.13 32.19 -2.62
N ASN A 237 7.56 32.00 -1.37
CA ASN A 237 8.30 33.02 -0.62
C ASN A 237 9.79 33.07 -0.97
N ALA A 238 10.35 32.00 -1.54
CA ALA A 238 11.76 31.89 -1.89
C ALA A 238 12.12 32.44 -3.29
N HIS A 239 11.12 32.61 -4.16
CA HIS A 239 11.28 32.98 -5.57
C HIS A 239 10.30 34.06 -5.97
#